data_AF-A0AAP6SFW2-F1
#
_entry.id   AF-A0AAP6SFW2-F1
#
_cell.length_a   1.000
_cell.length_b   1.000
_cell.length_c   1.000
_cell.angle_alpha   90.00
_cell.angle_beta   90.00
_cell.angle_gamma   90.00
#
_symmetry.space_group_name_H-M   'P 1'
#
loop_
_entity.id
_entity.type
_entity.pdbx_description
1 polymer ?
#
loop_
_entity_poly.entity_id
_entity_poly.type
_entity_poly.pdbx_seq_one_letter_code
_entity_poly.pdbx_strand_id
1 'polypeptide(L)'
;MKNTPKHMNSEDVAVLAFHHLRGTRNLSNRNVDCFIEGYKACNDPLVHDFAKFLEREGNYYLKEYADRRRESCGYSGQPLTRKHTEEFVAAEQLGTLLLKAAKLIREYKILN
;
A
#
# COMPACT_ATOMS: atom_id res chain seq x y z
N MET A 1 10.69 3.48 23.00
CA MET A 1 9.86 2.28 22.80
C MET A 1 10.44 1.50 21.63
N LYS A 2 10.85 0.24 21.82
CA LYS A 2 11.43 -0.62 20.76
C LYS A 2 10.39 -1.46 19.98
N ASN A 3 9.12 -1.41 20.39
CA ASN A 3 8.08 -2.29 19.85
C ASN A 3 7.13 -1.58 18.87
N THR A 4 7.62 -0.61 18.11
CA THR A 4 6.85 -0.02 17.00
C THR A 4 7.43 -0.54 15.68
N PRO A 5 6.58 -0.76 14.65
CA PRO A 5 7.05 -1.25 13.35
C PRO A 5 8.22 -0.44 12.74
N LYS A 6 8.28 0.84 13.09
CA LYS A 6 9.33 1.80 12.70
C LYS A 6 10.71 1.54 13.31
N HIS A 7 10.79 0.84 14.44
CA HIS A 7 12.03 0.67 15.21
C HIS A 7 12.44 -0.79 15.39
N MET A 8 11.67 -1.73 14.81
CA MET A 8 12.00 -3.15 14.83
C MET A 8 13.15 -3.46 13.87
N ASN A 9 14.16 -4.16 14.36
CA ASN A 9 15.23 -4.71 13.54
C ASN A 9 14.87 -6.13 13.04
N SER A 10 15.75 -6.75 12.26
CA SER A 10 15.51 -8.09 11.73
C SER A 10 15.34 -9.17 12.81
N GLU A 11 15.98 -9.02 13.97
CA GLU A 11 15.84 -9.95 15.10
C GLU A 11 14.47 -9.79 15.78
N ASP A 12 14.00 -8.56 15.97
CA ASP A 12 12.67 -8.27 16.52
C ASP A 12 11.57 -8.86 15.62
N VAL A 13 11.72 -8.72 14.30
CA VAL A 13 10.79 -9.30 13.31
C VAL A 13 10.88 -10.82 13.29
N ALA A 14 12.07 -11.40 13.45
CA ALA A 14 12.24 -12.85 13.57
C ALA A 14 11.51 -13.40 14.80
N VAL A 15 11.62 -12.75 15.96
CA VAL A 15 10.89 -13.13 17.18
C VAL A 15 9.37 -13.07 16.95
N LEU A 16 8.89 -12.06 16.22
CA LEU A 16 7.49 -11.92 15.83
C LEU A 16 7.04 -13.06 14.90
N ALA A 17 7.86 -13.40 13.90
CA ALA A 17 7.64 -14.51 12.99
C ALA A 17 7.59 -15.85 13.74
N PHE A 18 8.55 -16.08 14.65
CA PHE A 18 8.57 -17.25 15.52
C PHE A 18 7.32 -17.35 16.38
N HIS A 19 6.87 -16.26 16.98
CA HIS A 19 5.63 -16.23 17.75
C HIS A 19 4.41 -16.58 16.89
N HIS A 20 4.33 -16.04 15.67
CA HIS A 20 3.19 -16.25 14.77
C HIS A 20 3.15 -17.65 14.15
N LEU A 21 4.32 -18.24 13.89
CA LEU A 21 4.46 -19.58 13.30
C LEU A 21 4.52 -20.69 14.36
N ARG A 22 4.64 -20.34 15.65
CA ARG A 22 4.71 -21.30 16.76
C ARG A 22 3.46 -22.19 16.79
N GLY A 23 3.67 -23.51 16.85
CA GLY A 23 2.57 -24.49 16.88
C GLY A 23 1.98 -24.82 15.50
N THR A 24 2.43 -24.15 14.43
CA THR A 24 2.11 -24.56 13.06
C THR A 24 3.09 -25.64 12.58
N ARG A 25 2.64 -26.54 11.70
CA ARG A 25 3.53 -27.48 10.99
C ARG A 25 4.51 -26.79 10.04
N ASN A 26 4.34 -25.48 9.84
CA ASN A 26 5.09 -24.63 8.93
C ASN A 26 6.24 -23.90 9.64
N LEU A 27 6.58 -24.23 10.89
CA LEU A 27 7.73 -23.61 11.54
C LEU A 27 9.03 -24.17 10.93
N SER A 28 9.66 -23.38 10.06
CA SER A 28 10.97 -23.66 9.47
C SER A 28 11.71 -22.34 9.25
N ASN A 29 13.06 -22.39 9.20
CA ASN A 29 13.88 -21.20 8.92
C ASN A 29 13.43 -20.51 7.63
N ARG A 30 13.12 -21.27 6.57
CA ARG A 30 12.62 -20.74 5.30
C ARG A 30 11.33 -19.93 5.46
N ASN A 31 10.40 -20.40 6.28
CA ASN A 31 9.13 -19.70 6.47
C ASN A 31 9.27 -18.46 7.36
N VAL A 32 10.22 -18.48 8.31
CA VAL A 32 10.62 -17.29 9.08
C VAL A 32 11.27 -16.25 8.16
N ASP A 33 12.16 -16.66 7.25
CA ASP A 33 12.79 -15.76 6.28
C ASP A 33 11.74 -15.14 5.34
N CYS A 34 10.80 -15.94 4.81
CA CYS A 34 9.69 -15.42 4.00
C CYS A 34 8.82 -14.42 4.77
N PHE A 35 8.59 -14.65 6.07
CA PHE A 35 7.85 -13.72 6.91
C PHE A 35 8.60 -12.40 7.08
N ILE A 36 9.90 -12.46 7.37
CA ILE A 36 10.74 -11.26 7.52
C ILE A 36 10.76 -10.44 6.23
N GLU A 37 10.92 -11.09 5.09
CA GLU A 37 10.92 -10.42 3.78
C GLU A 37 9.55 -9.80 3.46
N GLY A 38 8.45 -10.52 3.71
CA GLY A 38 7.10 -9.96 3.56
C GLY A 38 6.85 -8.78 4.50
N TYR A 39 7.32 -8.88 5.75
CA TYR A 39 7.22 -7.79 6.72
C TYR A 39 7.97 -6.55 6.23
N LYS A 40 9.23 -6.67 5.80
CA LYS A 40 10.02 -5.55 5.27
C LYS A 40 9.34 -4.94 4.03
N ALA A 41 8.91 -5.78 3.10
CA ALA A 41 8.23 -5.34 1.88
C ALA A 41 6.95 -4.55 2.15
N CYS A 42 6.26 -4.79 3.27
CA CYS A 42 5.10 -4.00 3.69
C CYS A 42 5.46 -2.81 4.58
N ASN A 43 6.42 -2.97 5.49
CA ASN A 43 6.83 -1.95 6.46
C ASN A 43 7.50 -0.75 5.76
N ASP A 44 8.31 -1.01 4.73
CA ASP A 44 8.98 0.05 3.98
C ASP A 44 7.95 0.99 3.31
N PRO A 45 6.97 0.51 2.50
CA PRO A 45 5.92 1.36 1.95
C PRO A 45 5.00 2.01 2.99
N LEU A 46 4.65 1.31 4.07
CA LEU A 46 3.60 1.74 4.99
C LEU A 46 4.09 2.62 6.14
N VAL A 47 5.38 2.55 6.48
CA VAL A 47 5.95 3.27 7.62
C VAL A 47 7.01 4.25 7.18
N HIS A 48 7.89 3.88 6.24
CA HIS A 48 9.00 4.72 5.83
C HIS A 48 8.67 5.58 4.59
N ASP A 49 7.94 5.01 3.64
CA ASP A 49 7.61 5.65 2.36
C ASP A 49 6.12 5.98 2.21
N PHE A 50 5.35 6.02 3.30
CA PHE A 50 3.89 6.12 3.23
C PHE A 50 3.41 7.35 2.45
N ALA A 51 4.03 8.51 2.67
CA ALA A 51 3.69 9.72 1.92
C ALA A 51 3.97 9.56 0.41
N LYS A 52 5.06 8.90 0.05
CA LYS A 52 5.47 8.66 -1.34
C LYS A 52 4.56 7.62 -2.01
N PHE A 53 4.15 6.60 -1.27
CA PHE A 53 3.12 5.65 -1.68
C PHE A 53 1.80 6.38 -2.00
N LEU A 54 1.27 7.17 -1.06
CA LEU A 54 0.04 7.94 -1.27
C LEU A 54 0.13 8.90 -2.46
N GLU A 55 1.28 9.54 -2.66
CA GLU A 55 1.52 10.42 -3.82
C GLU A 55 1.46 9.65 -5.14
N ARG A 56 2.08 8.46 -5.21
CA ARG A 56 2.06 7.61 -6.40
C ARG A 56 0.64 7.15 -6.72
N GLU A 57 -0.06 6.60 -5.75
CA GLU A 57 -1.44 6.14 -5.93
C GLU A 57 -2.38 7.31 -6.30
N GLY A 58 -2.21 8.47 -5.66
CA GLY A 58 -2.97 9.67 -5.97
C GLY A 58 -2.78 10.14 -7.41
N ASN A 59 -1.54 10.16 -7.90
CA ASN A 59 -1.25 10.49 -9.29
C ASN A 59 -1.84 9.47 -10.27
N TYR A 60 -1.80 8.17 -9.95
CA TYR A 60 -2.39 7.12 -10.77
C TYR A 60 -3.90 7.36 -10.96
N TYR A 61 -4.64 7.59 -9.88
CA TYR A 61 -6.09 7.83 -9.97
C TYR A 61 -6.45 9.10 -10.74
N LEU A 62 -5.62 10.14 -10.65
CA LEU A 62 -5.85 11.41 -11.36
C LEU A 62 -5.48 11.34 -12.85
N LYS A 63 -4.42 10.61 -13.21
CA LYS A 63 -3.79 10.72 -14.54
C LYS A 63 -3.94 9.49 -15.42
N GLU A 64 -4.07 8.30 -14.83
CA GLU A 64 -3.97 7.03 -15.58
C GLU A 64 -5.23 6.17 -15.47
N TYR A 65 -5.89 6.18 -14.32
CA TYR A 65 -6.97 5.23 -14.03
C TYR A 65 -8.11 5.28 -15.04
N ALA A 66 -8.61 6.49 -15.37
CA ALA A 66 -9.72 6.63 -16.30
C ALA A 66 -9.39 6.10 -17.70
N ASP A 67 -8.18 6.36 -18.19
CA ASP A 67 -7.75 5.92 -19.52
C ASP A 67 -7.58 4.40 -19.57
N ARG A 68 -6.88 3.81 -18.59
CA ARG A 68 -6.75 2.35 -18.48
C ARG A 68 -8.10 1.66 -18.33
N ARG A 69 -9.02 2.26 -17.57
CA ARG A 69 -10.35 1.69 -17.39
C ARG A 69 -11.18 1.75 -18.68
N ARG A 70 -11.10 2.85 -19.44
CA ARG A 70 -11.74 2.96 -20.77
C ARG A 70 -11.16 1.95 -21.76
N GLU A 71 -9.84 1.80 -21.81
CA GLU A 71 -9.17 0.80 -22.66
C GLU A 71 -9.63 -0.62 -22.33
N SER A 72 -9.73 -0.96 -21.04
CA SER A 72 -10.23 -2.26 -20.58
C SER A 72 -11.70 -2.50 -20.96
N CYS A 73 -12.57 -1.49 -20.83
CA CYS A 73 -13.96 -1.58 -21.29
C CYS A 73 -14.03 -1.74 -22.82
N GLY A 74 -13.20 -1.01 -23.56
CA GLY A 74 -13.10 -1.13 -25.02
C GLY A 74 -12.66 -2.52 -25.47
N TYR A 75 -11.63 -3.09 -24.83
CA TYR A 75 -11.16 -4.46 -25.10
C TYR A 75 -12.23 -5.52 -24.81
N SER A 76 -13.03 -5.32 -23.76
CA SER A 76 -14.11 -6.23 -23.37
C SER A 76 -15.43 -5.99 -24.12
N GLY A 77 -15.48 -5.01 -25.04
CA GLY A 77 -16.69 -4.63 -25.77
C GLY A 77 -17.80 -4.05 -24.88
N GLN A 78 -17.47 -3.64 -23.66
CA GLN A 78 -18.42 -3.05 -22.73
C GLN A 78 -18.60 -1.56 -23.01
N PRO A 79 -19.84 -1.08 -23.28
CA PRO A 79 -20.08 0.33 -23.48
C PRO A 79 -19.85 1.12 -22.19
N LEU A 80 -19.31 2.33 -22.32
CA LEU A 80 -19.22 3.26 -21.20
C LEU A 80 -20.62 3.71 -20.78
N THR A 81 -20.90 3.62 -19.49
CA THR A 81 -22.20 3.96 -18.90
C THR A 81 -22.06 5.08 -17.89
N ARG A 82 -23.18 5.68 -17.47
CA ARG A 82 -23.21 6.66 -16.38
C ARG A 82 -22.48 6.20 -15.10
N LYS A 83 -22.60 4.92 -14.73
CA LYS A 83 -21.87 4.33 -13.59
C LYS A 83 -20.34 4.47 -13.72
N HIS A 84 -19.79 4.34 -14.93
CA HIS A 84 -18.36 4.52 -15.18
C HIS A 84 -17.96 5.99 -15.05
N THR A 85 -18.84 6.92 -15.46
CA THR A 85 -18.62 8.35 -15.22
C THR A 85 -18.57 8.67 -13.72
N GLU A 86 -19.49 8.11 -12.94
CA GLU A 86 -19.50 8.25 -11.48
C GLU A 86 -18.25 7.63 -10.84
N GLU A 87 -17.80 6.46 -11.32
CA GLU A 87 -16.53 5.82 -10.95
C GLU A 87 -15.32 6.72 -11.22
N PHE A 88 -15.25 7.37 -12.39
CA PHE A 88 -14.14 8.26 -12.73
C PHE A 88 -14.11 9.52 -11.85
N VAL A 89 -15.27 10.11 -11.55
CA VAL A 89 -15.36 11.24 -10.62
C VAL A 89 -14.92 10.82 -9.22
N ALA A 90 -15.35 9.65 -8.74
CA ALA A 90 -14.93 9.12 -7.45
C ALA A 90 -13.41 8.86 -7.41
N ALA A 91 -12.83 8.33 -8.49
CA ALA A 91 -11.39 8.11 -8.61
C ALA A 91 -10.61 9.43 -8.56
N GLU A 92 -11.08 10.49 -9.25
CA GLU A 92 -10.46 11.81 -9.21
C GLU A 92 -10.48 12.42 -7.79
N GLN A 93 -11.63 12.31 -7.12
CA GLN A 93 -11.78 12.74 -5.72
C GLN A 93 -10.84 11.98 -4.80
N LEU A 94 -10.75 10.65 -4.94
CA LEU A 94 -9.83 9.82 -4.19
C LEU A 94 -8.38 10.25 -4.43
N GLY A 95 -7.98 10.41 -5.70
CA GLY A 95 -6.63 10.82 -6.05
C GLY A 95 -6.23 12.16 -5.41
N THR A 96 -7.14 13.13 -5.43
CA THR A 96 -6.95 14.44 -4.78
C THR A 96 -6.77 14.32 -3.26
N LEU A 97 -7.59 13.48 -2.61
CA LEU A 97 -7.48 13.22 -1.16
C LEU A 97 -6.15 12.56 -0.80
N LEU A 98 -5.69 11.59 -1.59
CA LEU A 98 -4.42 10.90 -1.39
C LEU A 98 -3.23 11.87 -1.50
N LEU A 99 -3.22 12.75 -2.51
CA LEU A 99 -2.19 13.77 -2.66
C LEU A 99 -2.20 14.78 -1.50
N LYS A 100 -3.38 15.19 -1.04
CA LYS A 100 -3.52 16.08 0.12
C LYS A 100 -2.99 15.42 1.39
N ALA A 101 -3.33 14.16 1.62
CA ALA A 101 -2.82 13.40 2.75
C ALA A 101 -1.29 13.27 2.70
N ALA A 102 -0.72 12.92 1.54
CA ALA A 102 0.73 12.84 1.33
C ALA A 102 1.43 14.16 1.67
N LYS A 103 0.86 15.30 1.23
CA LYS A 103 1.38 16.63 1.55
C LYS A 103 1.37 16.88 3.07
N LEU A 104 0.24 16.65 3.74
CA LEU A 104 0.11 16.86 5.18
C LEU A 104 1.10 15.99 5.97
N ILE A 105 1.26 14.72 5.58
CA ILE A 105 2.21 13.80 6.20
C ILE A 105 3.63 14.34 6.13
N ARG A 106 4.07 14.84 4.96
CA ARG A 106 5.40 15.46 4.79
C ARG A 106 5.55 16.75 5.60
N GLU A 107 4.57 17.63 5.49
CA GLU A 107 4.59 18.97 6.09
C GLU A 107 4.64 18.91 7.63
N TYR A 108 3.84 18.02 8.23
CA TYR A 108 3.77 17.84 9.67
C TYR A 108 4.67 16.71 10.21
N LYS A 109 5.50 16.10 9.35
CA LYS A 109 6.37 14.97 9.71
C LYS A 109 5.61 13.83 10.41
N ILE A 110 4.37 13.58 10.00
CA ILE A 110 3.57 12.47 10.52
C ILE A 110 4.26 11.19 10.03
N LEU A 111 4.59 10.27 10.93
CA LEU A 111 5.39 9.05 10.66
C LEU A 111 6.90 9.27 10.40
N ASN A 112 7.41 10.51 10.38
CA ASN A 112 8.86 10.81 10.36
C ASN A 112 9.48 10.85 11.75
#